data_AF-A0A151IQK4-F1
#
_entry.id   AF-A0A151IQK4-F1
#
_cell.length_a   1.000
_cell.length_b   1.000
_cell.length_c   1.000
_cell.angle_alpha   90.00
_cell.angle_beta   90.00
_cell.angle_gamma   90.00
#
_symmetry.space_group_name_H-M   'P 1'
#
loop_
_entity.id
_entity.type
_entity.pdbx_description
1 polymer ?
#
loop_
_entity_poly.entity_id
_entity_poly.type
_entity_poly.pdbx_seq_one_letter_code
_entity_poly.pdbx_strand_id
1 'polypeptide(L)'
;MTERSERKGEREETCLATLEARESRVKEWIESGEKWGEGASGKERILELKQERTTEKGRRGRPTKTESLGRGRRDSSGSILSLLSKRERGSDSDSGEEGDGEAKHSTKRAKADKESKAEDSANKEMEMEKLEEIMRKQKEDIIREMKGILIMQREEMVKELKKEFMEEVRKEVKKEMNKEIEKIREEEMNARKSLEGEIEKMRKTLEESEKRRLDKERRERRMNFVVRGEKVGERRVIDAVNGVFEKMGVKDKGIKVKEAFQLKSREGDSVILVKLSSVDEKRMVMENKNKLRGTNVFVDDDMTKSERDRQSAMRKWAKIEREKGMNVKIGFGRAWMNEKEYEWNEERKWMNEKNF
;
A
#
# COMPACT_ATOMS: atom_id res chain seq x y z
N MET A 1 43.03 -26.24 -55.85
CA MET A 1 41.68 -26.79 -56.11
C MET A 1 41.08 -27.16 -54.76
N THR A 2 40.57 -26.19 -53.99
CA THR A 2 39.17 -25.67 -53.96
C THR A 2 38.13 -26.75 -53.69
N GLU A 3 37.63 -26.80 -52.45
CA GLU A 3 36.20 -26.80 -52.07
C GLU A 3 36.02 -27.22 -50.60
N ARG A 4 35.85 -26.24 -49.70
CA ARG A 4 35.06 -26.41 -48.46
C ARG A 4 34.82 -25.06 -47.78
N SER A 5 33.80 -24.32 -48.22
CA SER A 5 33.36 -23.13 -47.51
C SER A 5 31.88 -22.85 -47.74
N GLU A 6 30.99 -23.69 -47.19
CA GLU A 6 29.55 -23.39 -47.14
C GLU A 6 28.93 -24.23 -46.03
N ARG A 7 28.97 -23.73 -44.78
CA ARG A 7 28.18 -24.26 -43.63
C ARG A 7 28.27 -23.41 -42.36
N LYS A 8 28.54 -22.10 -42.49
CA LYS A 8 28.61 -21.15 -41.35
C LYS A 8 27.54 -20.05 -41.35
N GLY A 9 26.57 -20.05 -42.26
CA GLY A 9 25.54 -19.01 -42.36
C GLY A 9 24.30 -19.20 -41.48
N GLU A 10 23.86 -20.44 -41.20
CA GLU A 10 22.47 -20.66 -40.73
C GLU A 10 22.27 -20.62 -39.20
N ARG A 11 23.33 -20.47 -38.39
CA ARG A 11 23.19 -20.46 -36.91
C ARG A 11 23.10 -19.07 -36.27
N GLU A 12 23.42 -18.00 -37.01
CA GLU A 12 23.38 -16.65 -36.46
C GLU A 12 21.99 -15.99 -36.64
N GLU A 13 21.22 -16.40 -37.65
CA GLU A 13 19.86 -15.86 -37.90
C GLU A 13 18.82 -16.33 -36.86
N THR A 14 18.96 -17.53 -36.31
CA THR A 14 18.01 -18.04 -35.30
C THR A 14 18.09 -17.35 -33.94
N CYS A 15 19.21 -16.67 -33.62
CA CYS A 15 19.35 -15.94 -32.36
C CYS A 15 18.77 -14.51 -32.45
N LEU A 16 18.92 -13.85 -33.59
CA LEU A 16 18.41 -12.48 -33.80
C LEU A 16 16.87 -12.44 -33.88
N ALA A 17 16.24 -13.46 -34.47
CA ALA A 17 14.78 -13.57 -34.55
C ALA A 17 14.07 -13.64 -33.17
N THR A 18 14.77 -14.08 -32.11
CA THR A 18 14.19 -14.16 -30.75
C THR A 18 14.26 -12.85 -29.96
N LEU A 19 15.12 -11.91 -30.37
CA LEU A 19 15.21 -10.58 -29.76
C LEU A 19 14.21 -9.61 -30.39
N GLU A 20 14.03 -9.64 -31.71
CA GLU A 20 13.01 -8.83 -32.39
C GLU A 20 11.59 -9.20 -31.95
N ALA A 21 11.31 -10.50 -31.70
CA ALA A 21 10.03 -10.95 -31.14
C ALA A 21 9.78 -10.49 -29.69
N ARG A 22 10.83 -10.13 -28.94
CA ARG A 22 10.70 -9.58 -27.58
C ARG A 22 10.48 -8.08 -27.58
N GLU A 23 11.11 -7.34 -28.50
CA GLU A 23 10.89 -5.90 -28.63
C GLU A 23 9.51 -5.58 -29.21
N SER A 24 9.00 -6.42 -30.13
CA SER A 24 7.65 -6.25 -30.70
C SER A 24 6.55 -6.37 -29.64
N ARG A 25 6.73 -7.28 -28.67
CA ARG A 25 5.73 -7.54 -27.63
C ARG A 25 5.64 -6.44 -26.57
N VAL A 26 6.74 -5.72 -26.34
CA VAL A 26 6.77 -4.57 -25.41
C VAL A 26 6.15 -3.34 -26.08
N LYS A 27 6.37 -3.15 -27.39
CA LYS A 27 5.70 -2.08 -28.16
C LYS A 27 4.20 -2.30 -28.26
N GLU A 28 3.75 -3.52 -28.54
CA GLU A 28 2.32 -3.89 -28.55
C GLU A 28 1.65 -3.61 -27.19
N TRP A 29 2.36 -3.85 -26.09
CA TRP A 29 1.85 -3.63 -24.74
C TRP A 29 1.77 -2.14 -24.35
N ILE A 30 2.67 -1.30 -24.87
CA ILE A 30 2.61 0.15 -24.68
C ILE A 30 1.49 0.78 -25.51
N GLU A 31 1.22 0.24 -26.70
CA GLU A 31 0.15 0.72 -27.59
C GLU A 31 -1.25 0.23 -27.19
N SER A 32 -1.37 -0.94 -26.54
CA SER A 32 -2.67 -1.50 -26.12
C SER A 32 -3.25 -0.86 -24.85
N GLY A 33 -2.45 -0.12 -24.06
CA GLY A 33 -2.91 0.57 -22.85
C GLY A 33 -3.39 -0.37 -21.73
N GLU A 34 -3.01 -1.65 -21.76
CA GLU A 34 -3.47 -2.65 -20.79
C GLU A 34 -2.83 -2.43 -19.42
N LYS A 35 -3.67 -2.24 -18.39
CA LYS A 35 -3.22 -2.10 -17.01
C LYS A 35 -2.64 -3.40 -16.47
N TRP A 36 -1.48 -3.28 -15.82
CA TRP A 36 -0.79 -4.37 -15.15
C TRP A 36 -1.72 -5.01 -14.09
N GLY A 37 -2.15 -6.27 -14.32
CA GLY A 37 -2.92 -7.04 -13.34
C GLY A 37 -4.16 -7.78 -13.84
N GLU A 38 -4.61 -7.57 -15.08
CA GLU A 38 -5.72 -8.36 -15.64
C GLU A 38 -5.18 -9.55 -16.44
N GLY A 39 -5.03 -10.67 -15.74
CA GLY A 39 -4.59 -11.94 -16.32
C GLY A 39 -5.63 -12.52 -17.27
N ALA A 40 -5.15 -12.89 -18.45
CA ALA A 40 -5.85 -13.65 -19.49
C ALA A 40 -6.60 -14.86 -18.91
N SER A 41 -7.91 -14.85 -19.09
CA SER A 41 -8.76 -16.03 -18.91
C SER A 41 -8.72 -16.88 -20.17
N GLY A 42 -8.55 -18.19 -19.98
CA GLY A 42 -8.96 -19.21 -20.93
C GLY A 42 -7.96 -19.61 -22.01
N LYS A 43 -7.19 -20.69 -21.75
CA LYS A 43 -7.14 -21.84 -22.67
C LYS A 43 -7.05 -23.14 -21.88
N GLU A 44 -8.01 -24.01 -22.19
CA GLU A 44 -8.23 -25.34 -21.65
C GLU A 44 -7.01 -26.27 -21.85
N ARG A 45 -6.74 -27.09 -20.84
CA ARG A 45 -6.05 -28.38 -21.02
C ARG A 45 -6.89 -29.47 -20.37
N ILE A 46 -7.51 -30.26 -21.23
CA ILE A 46 -8.03 -31.60 -20.94
C ILE A 46 -6.83 -32.55 -20.85
N LEU A 47 -6.76 -33.36 -19.79
CA LEU A 47 -6.53 -34.83 -19.84
C LEU A 47 -6.32 -35.44 -18.43
N GLU A 48 -7.29 -36.29 -18.08
CA GLU A 48 -7.19 -37.63 -17.46
C GLU A 48 -6.62 -37.87 -16.05
N LEU A 49 -7.58 -38.14 -15.14
CA LEU A 49 -7.70 -39.28 -14.21
C LEU A 49 -6.46 -40.14 -13.90
N LYS A 50 -6.09 -40.16 -12.61
CA LYS A 50 -5.78 -41.38 -11.87
C LYS A 50 -6.26 -41.28 -10.42
N GLN A 51 -6.98 -42.31 -9.99
CA GLN A 51 -7.55 -42.51 -8.66
C GLN A 51 -6.48 -42.93 -7.63
N GLU A 52 -6.66 -42.54 -6.37
CA GLU A 52 -6.78 -43.41 -5.17
C GLU A 52 -6.72 -42.53 -3.90
N ARG A 53 -7.82 -42.44 -3.12
CA ARG A 53 -8.05 -43.10 -1.81
C ARG A 53 -6.93 -42.74 -0.80
N THR A 54 -7.13 -41.99 0.27
CA THR A 54 -7.99 -42.14 1.47
C THR A 54 -7.67 -40.88 2.35
N THR A 55 -8.52 -40.21 3.12
CA THR A 55 -9.20 -40.61 4.36
C THR A 55 -10.05 -39.41 4.85
N GLU A 56 -11.16 -39.76 5.52
CA GLU A 56 -11.73 -39.08 6.70
C GLU A 56 -12.21 -37.61 6.65
N LYS A 57 -13.55 -37.56 6.50
CA LYS A 57 -14.51 -36.61 7.08
C LYS A 57 -14.02 -35.94 8.39
N GLY A 58 -13.80 -34.62 8.32
CA GLY A 58 -13.55 -33.76 9.48
C GLY A 58 -14.17 -32.36 9.30
N ARG A 59 -15.48 -32.29 9.52
CA ARG A 59 -16.31 -31.14 9.92
C ARG A 59 -15.83 -29.71 9.57
N ARG A 60 -16.62 -29.07 8.70
CA ARG A 60 -16.75 -27.61 8.53
C ARG A 60 -16.95 -26.93 9.90
N GLY A 61 -15.89 -26.31 10.41
CA GLY A 61 -15.97 -25.33 11.50
C GLY A 61 -16.22 -23.94 10.92
N ARG A 62 -17.48 -23.52 10.91
CA ARG A 62 -17.87 -22.12 10.70
C ARG A 62 -17.35 -21.31 11.89
N PRO A 63 -16.61 -20.21 11.72
CA PRO A 63 -16.31 -19.33 12.84
C PRO A 63 -17.60 -18.66 13.32
N THR A 64 -18.20 -19.24 14.37
CA THR A 64 -19.22 -18.60 15.20
C THR A 64 -18.52 -17.65 16.16
N LYS A 65 -18.35 -16.39 15.74
CA LYS A 65 -18.37 -15.21 16.61
C LYS A 65 -18.96 -14.04 15.83
N THR A 66 -20.25 -14.16 15.60
CA THR A 66 -21.15 -13.05 15.28
C THR A 66 -22.00 -12.82 16.53
N GLU A 67 -21.34 -12.39 17.60
CA GLU A 67 -21.98 -11.98 18.86
C GLU A 67 -21.38 -10.63 19.27
N SER A 68 -21.87 -9.56 18.63
CA SER A 68 -21.94 -8.21 19.20
C SER A 68 -22.93 -7.30 18.43
N LEU A 69 -23.87 -7.87 17.68
CA LEU A 69 -25.03 -7.16 17.16
C LEU A 69 -26.27 -7.64 17.93
N GLY A 70 -26.55 -6.94 19.03
CA GLY A 70 -27.62 -7.30 19.95
C GLY A 70 -28.03 -6.13 20.84
N ARG A 71 -28.71 -5.15 20.24
CA ARG A 71 -29.87 -4.43 20.81
C ARG A 71 -29.72 -3.87 22.24
N GLY A 72 -29.29 -2.61 22.29
CA GLY A 72 -29.80 -1.63 23.26
C GLY A 72 -30.45 -0.46 22.50
N ARG A 73 -31.73 -0.58 22.15
CA ARG A 73 -32.60 0.57 21.83
C ARG A 73 -33.40 0.90 23.08
N ARG A 74 -33.68 2.20 23.26
CA ARG A 74 -34.46 2.90 24.31
C ARG A 74 -33.59 3.36 25.50
N ASP A 75 -33.49 4.65 25.84
CA ASP A 75 -34.25 5.84 25.48
C ASP A 75 -33.35 7.08 25.53
N SER A 76 -33.40 7.92 24.49
CA SER A 76 -33.45 9.39 24.64
C SER A 76 -33.55 10.03 23.25
N SER A 77 -34.78 10.29 22.87
CA SER A 77 -35.18 11.09 21.71
C SER A 77 -34.83 12.56 21.94
N GLY A 78 -33.64 12.99 21.50
CA GLY A 78 -33.27 14.39 21.34
C GLY A 78 -33.56 14.85 19.91
N SER A 79 -34.83 15.01 19.56
CA SER A 79 -35.26 15.53 18.25
C SER A 79 -35.06 17.04 18.20
N ILE A 80 -34.28 17.52 17.22
CA ILE A 80 -34.09 18.95 16.84
C ILE A 80 -35.34 19.43 16.08
N LEU A 81 -36.52 19.21 16.67
CA LEU A 81 -37.84 19.50 16.09
C LEU A 81 -38.82 19.90 17.20
N SER A 82 -38.36 20.71 18.16
CA SER A 82 -39.18 21.25 19.26
C SER A 82 -39.23 22.78 19.33
N LEU A 83 -38.81 23.50 18.27
CA LEU A 83 -38.72 24.96 18.28
C LEU A 83 -39.92 25.71 17.70
N LEU A 84 -40.97 25.05 17.17
CA LEU A 84 -42.12 25.74 16.58
C LEU A 84 -43.42 24.97 16.78
N SER A 85 -44.02 25.06 17.97
CA SER A 85 -45.49 25.03 18.20
C SER A 85 -45.82 25.07 19.70
N LYS A 86 -45.92 26.28 20.26
CA LYS A 86 -46.85 26.61 21.37
C LYS A 86 -46.92 28.12 21.51
N ARG A 87 -47.83 28.70 20.73
CA ARG A 87 -48.34 30.05 20.89
C ARG A 87 -49.75 29.91 21.46
N GLU A 88 -50.11 30.81 22.38
CA GLU A 88 -51.25 30.82 23.32
C GLU A 88 -50.91 30.16 24.66
N ARG A 89 -51.11 30.76 25.83
CA ARG A 89 -51.91 31.93 26.28
C ARG A 89 -51.42 32.27 27.70
N GLY A 90 -51.52 33.53 28.12
CA GLY A 90 -51.41 33.91 29.54
C GLY A 90 -50.37 35.00 29.81
N SER A 91 -50.72 36.25 29.53
CA SER A 91 -50.10 37.40 30.19
C SER A 91 -51.23 38.20 30.81
N ASP A 92 -51.32 38.07 32.13
CA ASP A 92 -52.00 38.99 33.01
C ASP A 92 -51.29 40.35 32.90
N SER A 93 -52.04 41.36 32.48
CA SER A 93 -51.66 42.75 32.63
C SER A 93 -52.95 43.52 32.86
N ASP A 94 -53.28 43.57 34.15
CA ASP A 94 -53.93 44.63 34.90
C ASP A 94 -54.20 45.91 34.07
N SER A 95 -55.41 46.04 33.54
CA SER A 95 -55.94 47.27 32.96
C SER A 95 -57.04 47.80 33.88
N GLY A 96 -56.63 48.61 34.85
CA GLY A 96 -57.52 49.49 35.60
C GLY A 96 -57.85 50.73 34.79
N GLU A 97 -59.12 50.81 34.43
CA GLU A 97 -59.98 52.00 34.49
C GLU A 97 -59.82 53.19 33.51
N GLU A 98 -61.02 53.57 33.04
CA GLU A 98 -61.49 54.87 32.55
C GLU A 98 -61.26 55.25 31.07
N GLY A 99 -62.36 55.17 30.32
CA GLY A 99 -62.50 55.75 28.99
C GLY A 99 -63.90 55.52 28.41
N ASP A 100 -64.93 55.72 29.23
CA ASP A 100 -66.32 55.60 28.83
C ASP A 100 -66.78 56.84 28.06
N GLY A 101 -67.57 56.61 27.01
CA GLY A 101 -68.75 57.43 26.77
C GLY A 101 -68.60 58.79 26.07
N GLU A 102 -68.91 58.77 24.78
CA GLU A 102 -69.79 59.72 24.09
C GLU A 102 -69.35 61.18 23.88
N ALA A 103 -69.08 61.47 22.61
CA ALA A 103 -69.25 62.78 22.00
C ALA A 103 -70.69 63.30 22.14
N LYS A 104 -70.84 64.60 22.44
CA LYS A 104 -71.97 65.45 21.99
C LYS A 104 -71.59 66.92 22.15
N HIS A 105 -71.22 67.55 21.04
CA HIS A 105 -71.14 69.00 20.92
C HIS A 105 -71.86 69.42 19.64
N SER A 106 -73.05 69.99 19.74
CA SER A 106 -73.56 70.89 18.71
C SER A 106 -74.66 71.82 19.21
N THR A 107 -74.52 73.05 18.77
CA THR A 107 -75.29 74.29 18.92
C THR A 107 -76.72 74.31 18.36
N LYS A 108 -77.56 75.08 19.08
CA LYS A 108 -78.55 76.13 18.66
C LYS A 108 -79.83 75.83 17.86
N ARG A 109 -80.91 76.44 18.42
CA ARG A 109 -82.03 77.20 17.82
C ARG A 109 -83.18 76.46 17.10
N ALA A 110 -84.36 76.64 17.71
CA ALA A 110 -85.65 77.07 17.14
C ALA A 110 -86.05 76.64 15.72
N LYS A 111 -87.24 76.03 15.60
CA LYS A 111 -88.43 76.62 14.94
C LYS A 111 -89.63 75.67 15.02
N ALA A 112 -90.77 76.20 15.45
CA ALA A 112 -92.07 75.69 15.05
C ALA A 112 -92.39 76.26 13.66
N ASP A 113 -92.93 75.41 12.79
CA ASP A 113 -93.95 75.66 11.77
C ASP A 113 -93.68 74.98 10.41
N LYS A 114 -94.78 74.38 9.92
CA LYS A 114 -95.21 74.16 8.53
C LYS A 114 -94.70 72.93 7.77
N GLU A 115 -95.56 71.91 7.83
CA GLU A 115 -96.25 71.24 6.71
C GLU A 115 -95.72 71.41 5.27
N SER A 116 -95.78 70.27 4.58
CA SER A 116 -95.70 69.98 3.14
C SER A 116 -94.33 69.51 2.61
N LYS A 117 -94.37 68.35 1.92
CA LYS A 117 -93.35 67.69 1.07
C LYS A 117 -92.66 66.45 1.68
N ALA A 118 -93.41 65.34 1.71
CA ALA A 118 -92.99 64.02 2.20
C ALA A 118 -92.55 63.03 1.10
N GLU A 119 -92.25 63.48 -0.14
CA GLU A 119 -91.94 62.55 -1.25
C GLU A 119 -90.52 62.71 -1.84
N ASP A 120 -89.77 63.79 -1.53
CA ASP A 120 -88.41 64.03 -2.05
C ASP A 120 -87.27 63.65 -1.07
N SER A 121 -87.56 63.36 0.20
CA SER A 121 -86.53 63.06 1.23
C SER A 121 -86.05 61.60 1.21
N ALA A 122 -86.92 60.67 0.82
CA ALA A 122 -86.61 59.24 0.76
C ALA A 122 -85.58 58.90 -0.34
N ASN A 123 -85.58 59.64 -1.47
CA ASN A 123 -84.63 59.41 -2.55
C ASN A 123 -83.20 59.87 -2.19
N LYS A 124 -83.05 60.93 -1.40
CA LYS A 124 -81.73 61.43 -0.97
C LYS A 124 -81.07 60.54 0.08
N GLU A 125 -81.87 59.91 0.94
CA GLU A 125 -81.41 58.97 1.95
C GLU A 125 -80.87 57.69 1.30
N MET A 126 -81.57 57.20 0.27
CA MET A 126 -81.15 56.04 -0.53
C MET A 126 -79.89 56.31 -1.38
N GLU A 127 -79.64 57.56 -1.78
CA GLU A 127 -78.39 57.94 -2.46
C GLU A 127 -77.20 58.08 -1.49
N MET A 128 -77.42 58.60 -0.27
CA MET A 128 -76.41 58.65 0.77
C MET A 128 -75.96 57.25 1.21
N GLU A 129 -76.89 56.31 1.35
CA GLU A 129 -76.58 54.91 1.70
C GLU A 129 -75.72 54.24 0.62
N LYS A 130 -76.01 54.47 -0.66
CA LYS A 130 -75.17 53.99 -1.78
C LYS A 130 -73.77 54.61 -1.77
N LEU A 131 -73.66 55.89 -1.44
CA LEU A 131 -72.36 56.57 -1.35
C LEU A 131 -71.52 56.01 -0.20
N GLU A 132 -72.12 55.76 0.96
CA GLU A 132 -71.46 55.13 2.10
C GLU A 132 -71.01 53.70 1.80
N GLU A 133 -71.81 52.93 1.05
CA GLU A 133 -71.42 51.59 0.63
C GLU A 133 -70.21 51.62 -0.31
N ILE A 134 -70.15 52.59 -1.23
CA ILE A 134 -69.00 52.81 -2.11
C ILE A 134 -67.76 53.20 -1.29
N MET A 135 -67.89 54.11 -0.33
CA MET A 135 -66.78 54.50 0.54
C MET A 135 -66.30 53.35 1.44
N ARG A 136 -67.20 52.48 1.89
CA ARG A 136 -66.87 51.30 2.69
C ARG A 136 -66.08 50.29 1.86
N LYS A 137 -66.50 50.01 0.63
CA LYS A 137 -65.78 49.15 -0.32
C LYS A 137 -64.38 49.70 -0.62
N GLN A 138 -64.25 51.01 -0.87
CA GLN A 138 -62.94 51.64 -1.09
C GLN A 138 -62.02 51.53 0.14
N LYS A 139 -62.53 51.72 1.35
CA LYS A 139 -61.74 51.53 2.59
C LYS A 139 -61.29 50.08 2.76
N GLU A 140 -62.16 49.13 2.47
CA GLU A 140 -61.83 47.69 2.54
C GLU A 140 -60.80 47.26 1.50
N ASP A 141 -60.83 47.84 0.29
CA ASP A 141 -59.82 47.63 -0.75
C ASP A 141 -58.47 48.19 -0.31
N ILE A 142 -58.42 49.43 0.19
CA ILE A 142 -57.20 50.06 0.72
C ILE A 142 -56.61 49.24 1.89
N ILE A 143 -57.46 48.77 2.82
CA ILE A 143 -57.00 47.93 3.93
C ILE A 143 -56.44 46.59 3.43
N ARG A 144 -57.03 45.99 2.39
CA ARG A 144 -56.51 44.77 1.78
C ARG A 144 -55.15 44.99 1.11
N GLU A 145 -55.00 46.07 0.35
CA GLU A 145 -53.73 46.41 -0.30
C GLU A 145 -52.63 46.70 0.73
N MET A 146 -52.92 47.48 1.78
CA MET A 146 -51.96 47.75 2.86
C MET A 146 -51.54 46.47 3.59
N LYS A 147 -52.48 45.55 3.88
CA LYS A 147 -52.15 44.24 4.46
C LYS A 147 -51.29 43.40 3.53
N GLY A 148 -51.56 43.42 2.22
CA GLY A 148 -50.76 42.72 1.21
C GLY A 148 -49.31 43.22 1.17
N ILE A 149 -49.12 44.55 1.16
CA ILE A 149 -47.78 45.18 1.18
C ILE A 149 -47.02 44.82 2.46
N LEU A 150 -47.67 44.89 3.62
CA LEU A 150 -47.06 44.51 4.91
C LEU A 150 -46.66 43.04 4.97
N ILE A 151 -47.46 42.14 4.39
CA ILE A 151 -47.12 40.71 4.31
C ILE A 151 -45.90 40.50 3.41
N MET A 152 -45.85 41.14 2.23
CA MET A 152 -44.70 41.04 1.32
C MET A 152 -43.41 41.56 1.95
N GLN A 153 -43.45 42.74 2.59
CA GLN A 153 -42.30 43.31 3.30
C GLN A 153 -41.81 42.39 4.42
N ARG A 154 -42.74 41.77 5.18
CA ARG A 154 -42.38 40.82 6.24
C ARG A 154 -41.73 39.55 5.67
N GLU A 155 -42.22 39.04 4.55
CA GLU A 155 -41.65 37.86 3.91
C GLU A 155 -40.24 38.13 3.35
N GLU A 156 -40.01 39.32 2.79
CA GLU A 156 -38.70 39.74 2.30
C GLU A 156 -37.68 39.87 3.44
N MET A 157 -38.04 40.57 4.53
CA MET A 157 -37.18 40.66 5.73
C MET A 157 -36.87 39.27 6.32
N VAL A 158 -37.85 38.36 6.36
CA VAL A 158 -37.62 36.98 6.83
C VAL A 158 -36.69 36.22 5.89
N LYS A 159 -36.76 36.44 4.57
CA LYS A 159 -35.85 35.80 3.61
C LYS A 159 -34.43 36.32 3.75
N GLU A 160 -34.24 37.62 3.98
CA GLU A 160 -32.92 38.22 4.20
C GLU A 160 -32.28 37.74 5.51
N LEU A 161 -33.03 37.80 6.61
CA LEU A 161 -32.55 37.28 7.90
C LEU A 161 -32.20 35.78 7.84
N LYS A 162 -32.97 34.98 7.10
CA LYS A 162 -32.64 33.57 6.88
C LYS A 162 -31.35 33.38 6.09
N LYS A 163 -31.05 34.23 5.10
CA LYS A 163 -29.80 34.15 4.33
C LYS A 163 -28.59 34.49 5.19
N GLU A 164 -28.66 35.59 5.94
CA GLU A 164 -27.59 36.01 6.85
C GLU A 164 -27.31 34.94 7.91
N PHE A 165 -28.36 34.43 8.55
CA PHE A 165 -28.24 33.36 9.53
C PHE A 165 -27.61 32.08 8.93
N MET A 166 -28.05 31.67 7.73
CA MET A 166 -27.48 30.50 7.05
C MET A 166 -26.01 30.71 6.66
N GLU A 167 -25.60 31.92 6.32
CA GLU A 167 -24.20 32.24 6.03
C GLU A 167 -23.33 32.21 7.29
N GLU A 168 -23.84 32.70 8.41
CA GLU A 168 -23.15 32.66 9.70
C GLU A 168 -22.99 31.22 10.20
N VAL A 169 -24.07 30.43 10.17
CA VAL A 169 -24.02 28.99 10.46
C VAL A 169 -23.03 28.26 9.54
N ARG A 170 -22.99 28.58 8.24
CA ARG A 170 -21.99 28.01 7.31
C ARG A 170 -20.55 28.38 7.69
N LYS A 171 -20.31 29.61 8.16
CA LYS A 171 -18.97 30.04 8.59
C LYS A 171 -18.54 29.30 9.86
N GLU A 172 -19.45 29.11 10.82
CA GLU A 172 -19.18 28.34 12.04
C GLU A 172 -18.91 26.87 11.74
N VAL A 173 -19.78 26.21 10.97
CA VAL A 173 -19.59 24.81 10.56
C VAL A 173 -18.26 24.63 9.82
N LYS A 174 -17.88 25.57 8.94
CA LYS A 174 -16.56 25.53 8.27
C LYS A 174 -15.40 25.66 9.25
N LYS A 175 -15.50 26.52 10.26
CA LYS A 175 -14.44 26.69 11.28
C LYS A 175 -14.28 25.43 12.13
N GLU A 176 -15.39 24.82 12.56
CA GLU A 176 -15.36 23.57 13.32
C GLU A 176 -14.81 22.41 12.47
N MET A 177 -15.26 22.28 11.23
CA MET A 177 -14.77 21.26 10.30
C MET A 177 -13.26 21.43 10.03
N ASN A 178 -12.76 22.65 9.86
CA ASN A 178 -11.34 22.90 9.66
C ASN A 178 -10.50 22.52 10.88
N LYS A 179 -10.97 22.85 12.09
CA LYS A 179 -10.30 22.44 13.34
C LYS A 179 -10.23 20.92 13.47
N GLU A 180 -11.30 20.22 13.08
CA GLU A 180 -11.33 18.76 13.15
C GLU A 180 -10.41 18.12 12.10
N ILE A 181 -10.36 18.69 10.88
CA ILE A 181 -9.40 18.28 9.84
C ILE A 181 -7.96 18.49 10.31
N GLU A 182 -7.66 19.58 11.02
CA GLU A 182 -6.32 19.83 11.57
C GLU A 182 -5.92 18.77 12.61
N LYS A 183 -6.80 18.43 13.55
CA LYS A 183 -6.52 17.36 14.52
C LYS A 183 -6.27 16.02 13.84
N ILE A 184 -7.11 15.65 12.87
CA ILE A 184 -6.94 14.41 12.10
C ILE A 184 -5.58 14.39 11.39
N ARG A 185 -5.17 15.52 10.80
CA ARG A 185 -3.85 15.64 10.14
C ARG A 185 -2.69 15.51 11.14
N GLU A 186 -2.81 16.07 12.33
CA GLU A 186 -1.79 15.94 13.38
C GLU A 186 -1.69 14.49 13.87
N GLU A 187 -2.82 13.83 14.10
CA GLU A 187 -2.88 12.42 14.47
C GLU A 187 -2.29 11.51 13.38
N GLU A 188 -2.64 11.75 12.11
CA GLU A 188 -2.06 11.03 10.98
C GLU A 188 -0.55 11.26 10.87
N MET A 189 -0.06 12.49 11.08
CA MET A 189 1.36 12.79 11.04
C MET A 189 2.11 12.07 12.16
N ASN A 190 1.55 12.05 13.38
CA ASN A 190 2.13 11.35 14.52
C ASN A 190 2.11 9.83 14.32
N ALA A 191 1.03 9.27 13.78
CA ALA A 191 0.94 7.86 13.43
C ALA A 191 1.98 7.49 12.37
N ARG A 192 2.16 8.30 11.32
CA ARG A 192 3.19 8.08 10.29
C ARG A 192 4.59 8.10 10.88
N LYS A 193 4.91 9.07 11.73
CA LYS A 193 6.22 9.14 12.41
C LYS A 193 6.48 7.91 13.29
N SER A 194 5.47 7.44 14.03
CA SER A 194 5.59 6.23 14.84
C SER A 194 5.84 5.00 13.98
N LEU A 195 5.06 4.83 12.91
CA LEU A 195 5.20 3.72 11.96
C LEU A 195 6.56 3.75 11.24
N GLU A 196 7.04 4.92 10.81
CA GLU A 196 8.36 5.08 10.22
C GLU A 196 9.47 4.69 11.21
N GLY A 197 9.35 5.09 12.47
CA GLY A 197 10.28 4.70 13.53
C GLY A 197 10.28 3.18 13.79
N GLU A 198 9.12 2.54 13.73
CA GLU A 198 9.00 1.08 13.86
C GLU A 198 9.58 0.35 12.65
N ILE A 199 9.28 0.81 11.43
CA ILE A 199 9.84 0.26 10.19
C ILE A 199 11.36 0.35 10.21
N GLU A 200 11.92 1.47 10.65
CA GLU A 200 13.37 1.64 10.75
C GLU A 200 14.00 0.69 11.78
N LYS A 201 13.35 0.51 12.95
CA LYS A 201 13.80 -0.49 13.94
C LYS A 201 13.73 -1.90 13.36
N MET A 202 12.67 -2.25 12.63
CA MET A 202 12.53 -3.56 11.98
C MET A 202 13.58 -3.78 10.90
N ARG A 203 13.92 -2.76 10.11
CA ARG A 203 15.00 -2.85 9.11
C ARG A 203 16.33 -3.17 9.76
N LYS A 204 16.68 -2.45 10.84
CA LYS A 204 17.92 -2.68 11.59
C LYS A 204 17.98 -4.08 12.20
N THR A 205 16.89 -4.55 12.80
CA THR A 205 16.85 -5.90 13.39
C THR A 205 16.96 -6.98 12.31
N LEU A 206 16.35 -6.77 11.14
CA LEU A 206 16.50 -7.68 9.99
C LEU A 206 17.94 -7.72 9.51
N GLU A 207 18.58 -6.57 9.25
CA GLU A 207 19.98 -6.49 8.82
C GLU A 207 20.93 -7.17 9.83
N GLU A 208 20.73 -6.92 11.12
CA GLU A 208 21.50 -7.58 12.18
C GLU A 208 21.26 -9.09 12.19
N SER A 209 20.01 -9.53 12.04
CA SER A 209 19.67 -10.95 12.02
C SER A 209 20.28 -11.67 10.82
N GLU A 210 20.30 -11.02 9.65
CA GLU A 210 20.93 -11.52 8.44
C GLU A 210 22.45 -11.62 8.60
N LYS A 211 23.08 -10.57 9.16
CA LYS A 211 24.51 -10.59 9.47
C LYS A 211 24.86 -11.72 10.44
N ARG A 212 24.09 -11.88 11.53
CA ARG A 212 24.27 -12.97 12.49
C ARG A 212 24.09 -14.34 11.83
N ARG A 213 23.11 -14.49 10.94
CA ARG A 213 22.86 -15.72 10.17
C ARG A 213 24.05 -16.03 9.27
N LEU A 214 24.53 -15.06 8.50
CA LEU A 214 25.69 -15.20 7.61
C LEU A 214 26.97 -15.52 8.39
N ASP A 215 27.20 -14.88 9.53
CA ASP A 215 28.38 -15.12 10.37
C ASP A 215 28.34 -16.50 11.03
N LYS A 216 27.16 -16.96 11.45
CA LYS A 216 26.98 -18.33 11.96
C LYS A 216 27.23 -19.34 10.85
N GLU A 217 26.63 -19.10 9.70
CA GLU A 217 26.77 -19.91 8.50
C GLU A 217 28.25 -20.00 8.03
N ARG A 218 28.99 -18.90 8.08
CA ARG A 218 30.44 -18.88 7.83
C ARG A 218 31.20 -19.68 8.86
N ARG A 219 30.91 -19.50 10.17
CA ARG A 219 31.60 -20.23 11.25
C ARG A 219 31.42 -21.75 11.12
N GLU A 220 30.24 -22.21 10.78
CA GLU A 220 29.95 -23.64 10.57
C GLU A 220 30.70 -24.20 9.36
N ARG A 221 30.91 -23.41 8.30
CA ARG A 221 31.67 -23.84 7.11
C ARG A 221 33.19 -23.69 7.21
N ARG A 222 33.70 -22.96 8.21
CA ARG A 222 35.16 -22.76 8.37
C ARG A 222 35.94 -24.06 8.45
N MET A 223 35.36 -25.10 9.04
CA MET A 223 35.98 -26.42 9.18
C MET A 223 35.59 -27.40 8.07
N ASN A 224 34.82 -26.96 7.08
CA ASN A 224 34.33 -27.80 6.01
C ASN A 224 35.17 -27.61 4.74
N PHE A 225 35.36 -28.70 4.00
CA PHE A 225 35.91 -28.65 2.65
C PHE A 225 35.13 -29.60 1.73
N VAL A 226 35.26 -29.35 0.44
CA VAL A 226 34.56 -30.08 -0.61
C VAL A 226 35.58 -30.83 -1.45
N VAL A 227 35.36 -32.14 -1.61
CA VAL A 227 36.11 -33.00 -2.52
C VAL A 227 35.27 -33.27 -3.75
N ARG A 228 35.87 -33.15 -4.93
CA ARG A 228 35.24 -33.47 -6.23
C ARG A 228 36.09 -34.48 -7.00
N GLY A 229 35.43 -35.28 -7.83
CA GLY A 229 36.10 -36.18 -8.78
C GLY A 229 36.56 -37.53 -8.21
N GLU A 230 36.41 -37.76 -6.91
CA GLU A 230 36.58 -39.09 -6.31
C GLU A 230 35.24 -39.84 -6.39
N LYS A 231 35.24 -41.00 -7.07
CA LYS A 231 34.04 -41.84 -7.21
C LYS A 231 33.83 -42.62 -5.91
N VAL A 232 32.76 -42.31 -5.20
CA VAL A 232 32.30 -43.17 -4.09
C VAL A 232 31.54 -44.34 -4.73
N GLY A 233 32.20 -45.50 -4.85
CA GLY A 233 31.54 -46.75 -5.21
C GLY A 233 30.68 -47.27 -4.06
N GLU A 234 30.66 -48.59 -3.84
CA GLU A 234 29.95 -49.23 -2.70
C GLU A 234 30.64 -49.02 -1.34
N ARG A 235 31.80 -48.34 -1.31
CA ARG A 235 32.56 -48.10 -0.07
C ARG A 235 31.97 -46.95 0.74
N ARG A 236 32.29 -46.91 2.03
CA ARG A 236 31.89 -45.80 2.91
C ARG A 236 32.54 -44.51 2.40
N VAL A 237 31.81 -43.40 2.47
CA VAL A 237 32.29 -42.07 2.06
C VAL A 237 33.61 -41.70 2.76
N ILE A 238 33.79 -42.13 4.01
CA ILE A 238 35.00 -41.91 4.80
C ILE A 238 36.24 -42.58 4.15
N ASP A 239 36.08 -43.75 3.56
CA ASP A 239 37.19 -44.47 2.90
C ASP A 239 37.66 -43.73 1.64
N ALA A 240 36.72 -43.13 0.90
CA ALA A 240 37.04 -42.28 -0.24
C ALA A 240 37.84 -41.05 0.19
N VAL A 241 37.45 -40.40 1.29
CA VAL A 241 38.19 -39.25 1.86
C VAL A 241 39.59 -39.67 2.33
N ASN A 242 39.72 -40.84 2.95
CA ASN A 242 41.01 -41.39 3.36
C ASN A 242 41.93 -41.65 2.17
N GLY A 243 41.41 -42.16 1.04
CA GLY A 243 42.17 -42.29 -0.21
C GLY A 243 42.69 -40.95 -0.74
N VAL A 244 41.93 -39.87 -0.56
CA VAL A 244 42.41 -38.51 -0.89
C VAL A 244 43.51 -38.06 0.07
N PHE A 245 43.42 -38.38 1.36
CA PHE A 245 44.48 -38.09 2.35
C PHE A 245 45.77 -38.87 2.08
N GLU A 246 45.68 -40.10 1.56
CA GLU A 246 46.84 -40.88 1.08
C GLU A 246 47.53 -40.19 -0.09
N LYS A 247 46.76 -39.79 -1.12
CA LYS A 247 47.28 -39.07 -2.29
C LYS A 247 47.96 -37.74 -1.90
N MET A 248 47.53 -37.09 -0.82
CA MET A 248 48.14 -35.86 -0.30
C MET A 248 49.33 -36.12 0.66
N GLY A 249 49.54 -37.35 1.13
CA GLY A 249 50.55 -37.69 2.14
C GLY A 249 50.25 -37.06 3.51
N VAL A 250 48.98 -36.99 3.90
CA VAL A 250 48.54 -36.37 5.17
C VAL A 250 47.86 -37.39 6.10
N LYS A 251 47.70 -38.64 5.66
CA LYS A 251 47.06 -39.72 6.45
C LYS A 251 47.73 -39.93 7.80
N ASP A 252 49.06 -39.95 7.85
CA ASP A 252 49.83 -40.23 9.06
C ASP A 252 49.83 -39.09 10.09
N LYS A 253 49.27 -37.92 9.72
CA LYS A 253 49.22 -36.74 10.58
C LYS A 253 47.99 -36.72 11.50
N GLY A 254 47.17 -37.77 11.49
CA GLY A 254 46.08 -37.97 12.46
C GLY A 254 44.90 -37.02 12.30
N ILE A 255 44.52 -36.66 11.06
CA ILE A 255 43.36 -35.79 10.79
C ILE A 255 42.06 -36.45 11.28
N LYS A 256 41.30 -35.74 12.14
CA LYS A 256 40.02 -36.22 12.67
C LYS A 256 38.83 -35.69 11.87
N VAL A 257 38.31 -36.52 10.97
CA VAL A 257 37.04 -36.26 10.27
C VAL A 257 35.87 -36.48 11.21
N LYS A 258 35.02 -35.46 11.38
CA LYS A 258 33.76 -35.59 12.15
C LYS A 258 32.69 -36.30 11.34
N GLU A 259 32.43 -35.78 10.14
CA GLU A 259 31.37 -36.26 9.26
C GLU A 259 31.79 -36.09 7.80
N ALA A 260 31.35 -37.01 6.94
CA ALA A 260 31.52 -36.90 5.50
C ALA A 260 30.21 -37.27 4.80
N PHE A 261 29.71 -36.39 3.95
CA PHE A 261 28.45 -36.55 3.24
C PHE A 261 28.70 -36.55 1.74
N GLN A 262 28.15 -37.55 1.05
CA GLN A 262 28.11 -37.55 -0.41
C GLN A 262 26.90 -36.76 -0.89
N LEU A 263 27.15 -35.73 -1.69
CA LEU A 263 26.16 -34.96 -2.41
C LEU A 263 26.03 -35.52 -3.82
N LYS A 264 24.79 -35.83 -4.24
CA LYS A 264 24.50 -36.29 -5.59
C LYS A 264 24.65 -35.13 -6.58
N SER A 265 25.48 -35.31 -7.62
CA SER A 265 25.50 -34.42 -8.79
C SER A 265 24.73 -35.05 -9.95
N ARG A 266 24.38 -34.23 -10.96
CA ARG A 266 23.57 -34.63 -12.12
C ARG A 266 24.31 -35.58 -13.09
N GLU A 267 25.64 -35.62 -13.08
CA GLU A 267 26.45 -36.24 -14.15
C GLU A 267 27.55 -37.17 -13.62
N GLY A 268 27.25 -38.04 -12.65
CA GLY A 268 28.21 -39.05 -12.16
C GLY A 268 29.40 -38.53 -11.34
N ASP A 269 29.55 -37.21 -11.25
CA ASP A 269 30.51 -36.55 -10.35
C ASP A 269 30.01 -36.56 -8.91
N SER A 270 30.54 -37.41 -8.05
CA SER A 270 30.28 -37.30 -6.61
C SER A 270 31.01 -36.09 -6.02
N VAL A 271 30.23 -35.23 -5.35
CA VAL A 271 30.76 -34.14 -4.54
C VAL A 271 30.69 -34.59 -3.09
N ILE A 272 31.80 -34.62 -2.38
CA ILE A 272 31.84 -35.04 -0.98
C ILE A 272 32.07 -33.80 -0.12
N LEU A 273 31.16 -33.54 0.82
CA LEU A 273 31.32 -32.52 1.85
C LEU A 273 31.92 -33.16 3.09
N VAL A 274 33.07 -32.66 3.54
CA VAL A 274 33.79 -33.20 4.71
C VAL A 274 33.85 -32.14 5.80
N LYS A 275 33.44 -32.50 7.01
CA LYS A 275 33.53 -31.67 8.22
C LYS A 275 34.69 -32.15 9.09
N LEU A 276 35.62 -31.25 9.40
CA LEU A 276 36.77 -31.52 10.26
C LEU A 276 36.53 -31.13 11.71
N SER A 277 37.43 -31.59 12.58
CA SER A 277 37.39 -31.24 13.99
C SER A 277 38.05 -29.91 14.29
N SER A 278 39.11 -29.57 13.55
CA SER A 278 39.89 -28.34 13.73
C SER A 278 40.09 -27.56 12.43
N VAL A 279 40.23 -26.24 12.56
CA VAL A 279 40.63 -25.35 11.46
C VAL A 279 42.07 -25.60 11.02
N ASP A 280 42.94 -26.04 11.92
CA ASP A 280 44.35 -26.30 11.60
C ASP A 280 44.51 -27.58 10.76
N GLU A 281 43.69 -28.61 11.03
CA GLU A 281 43.58 -29.79 10.17
C GLU A 281 43.15 -29.39 8.76
N LYS A 282 42.14 -28.51 8.65
CA LYS A 282 41.69 -27.98 7.36
C LYS A 282 42.81 -27.24 6.64
N ARG A 283 43.54 -26.36 7.35
CA ARG A 283 44.66 -25.61 6.79
C ARG A 283 45.72 -26.55 6.21
N MET A 284 46.07 -27.60 6.97
CA MET A 284 47.04 -28.61 6.54
C MET A 284 46.58 -29.35 5.28
N VAL A 285 45.30 -29.72 5.18
CA VAL A 285 44.72 -30.30 3.96
C VAL A 285 44.81 -29.31 2.79
N MET A 286 44.43 -28.05 3.02
CA MET A 286 44.41 -27.01 2.00
C MET A 286 45.81 -26.59 1.50
N GLU A 287 46.85 -26.68 2.33
CA GLU A 287 48.24 -26.47 1.94
C GLU A 287 48.78 -27.63 1.09
N ASN A 288 48.39 -28.87 1.40
CA ASN A 288 48.86 -30.06 0.71
C ASN A 288 48.04 -30.41 -0.55
N LYS A 289 46.92 -29.73 -0.81
CA LYS A 289 46.07 -29.98 -2.00
C LYS A 289 46.82 -29.88 -3.32
N ASN A 290 47.92 -29.13 -3.36
CA ASN A 290 48.76 -28.96 -4.55
C ASN A 290 49.37 -30.29 -5.03
N LYS A 291 49.54 -31.27 -4.13
CA LYS A 291 50.00 -32.63 -4.44
C LYS A 291 48.98 -33.44 -5.24
N LEU A 292 47.71 -33.04 -5.25
CA LEU A 292 46.67 -33.64 -6.08
C LEU A 292 46.72 -33.16 -7.54
N ARG A 293 47.58 -32.19 -7.86
CA ARG A 293 47.73 -31.65 -9.22
C ARG A 293 48.17 -32.77 -10.17
N GLY A 294 47.39 -33.00 -11.22
CA GLY A 294 47.60 -34.11 -12.17
C GLY A 294 46.70 -35.31 -11.94
N THR A 295 45.95 -35.34 -10.83
CA THR A 295 44.87 -36.30 -10.60
C THR A 295 43.51 -35.71 -10.97
N ASN A 296 42.47 -36.55 -11.10
CA ASN A 296 41.09 -36.11 -11.32
C ASN A 296 40.38 -35.66 -10.03
N VAL A 297 41.10 -35.52 -8.92
CA VAL A 297 40.55 -35.18 -7.61
C VAL A 297 40.83 -33.74 -7.27
N PHE A 298 39.81 -33.00 -6.86
CA PHE A 298 39.91 -31.59 -6.48
C PHE A 298 39.43 -31.39 -5.05
N VAL A 299 40.15 -30.54 -4.30
CA VAL A 299 39.81 -30.15 -2.93
C VAL A 299 39.64 -28.64 -2.88
N ASP A 300 38.43 -28.20 -2.55
CA ASP A 300 38.02 -26.80 -2.49
C ASP A 300 37.45 -26.45 -1.10
N ASP A 301 37.43 -25.15 -0.78
CA ASP A 301 36.70 -24.65 0.39
C ASP A 301 35.18 -24.80 0.22
N ASP A 302 34.48 -25.14 1.30
CA ASP A 302 33.02 -25.06 1.37
C ASP A 302 32.58 -23.60 1.53
N MET A 303 32.49 -22.90 0.41
CA MET A 303 32.07 -21.50 0.36
C MET A 303 30.54 -21.36 0.30
N THR A 304 30.05 -20.27 0.86
CA THR A 304 28.66 -19.84 0.69
C THR A 304 28.33 -19.59 -0.79
N LYS A 305 27.04 -19.58 -1.15
CA LYS A 305 26.61 -19.32 -2.53
C LYS A 305 27.12 -17.97 -3.04
N SER A 306 27.01 -16.92 -2.22
CA SER A 306 27.47 -15.57 -2.57
C SER A 306 28.99 -15.50 -2.80
N GLU A 307 29.78 -16.16 -1.95
CA GLU A 307 31.24 -16.25 -2.11
C GLU A 307 31.62 -17.07 -3.36
N ARG A 308 30.90 -18.15 -3.64
CA ARG A 308 31.11 -18.97 -4.84
C ARG A 308 30.79 -18.20 -6.12
N ASP A 309 29.68 -17.47 -6.14
CA ASP A 309 29.27 -16.64 -7.26
C ASP A 309 30.29 -15.52 -7.50
N ARG A 310 30.76 -14.88 -6.43
CA ARG A 310 31.85 -13.89 -6.45
C ARG A 310 33.12 -14.48 -7.05
N GLN A 311 33.58 -15.62 -6.54
CA GLN A 311 34.80 -16.24 -7.03
C GLN A 311 34.65 -16.73 -8.47
N SER A 312 33.48 -17.21 -8.88
CA SER A 312 33.17 -17.57 -10.26
C SER A 312 33.28 -16.34 -11.18
N ALA A 313 32.70 -15.21 -10.78
CA ALA A 313 32.78 -13.96 -11.52
C ALA A 313 34.23 -13.46 -11.64
N MET A 314 35.00 -13.48 -10.55
CA MET A 314 36.42 -13.14 -10.57
C MET A 314 37.23 -14.06 -11.50
N ARG A 315 36.93 -15.36 -11.52
CA ARG A 315 37.58 -16.32 -12.43
C ARG A 315 37.24 -16.05 -13.89
N LYS A 316 35.98 -15.69 -14.20
CA LYS A 316 35.56 -15.30 -15.55
C LYS A 316 36.28 -14.03 -16.00
N TRP A 317 36.30 -13.01 -15.14
CA TRP A 317 37.03 -11.77 -15.40
C TRP A 317 38.52 -12.02 -15.64
N ALA A 318 39.18 -12.77 -14.75
CA ALA A 318 40.60 -13.10 -14.91
C ALA A 318 40.88 -13.93 -16.16
N LYS A 319 39.95 -14.76 -16.62
CA LYS A 319 40.07 -15.50 -17.88
C LYS A 319 40.09 -14.54 -19.07
N ILE A 320 39.14 -13.60 -19.12
CA ILE A 320 39.06 -12.57 -20.17
C ILE A 320 40.34 -11.72 -20.20
N GLU A 321 40.85 -11.31 -19.04
CA GLU A 321 42.06 -10.49 -18.97
C GLU A 321 43.34 -11.28 -19.33
N ARG A 322 43.41 -12.58 -18.99
CA ARG A 322 44.51 -13.45 -19.47
C ARG A 322 44.45 -13.69 -20.98
N GLU A 323 43.25 -13.80 -21.57
CA GLU A 323 43.08 -13.91 -23.01
C GLU A 323 43.57 -12.64 -23.74
N LYS A 324 43.52 -11.48 -23.09
CA LYS A 324 44.15 -10.23 -23.56
C LYS A 324 45.67 -10.17 -23.35
N GLY A 325 46.28 -11.21 -22.79
CA GLY A 325 47.72 -11.27 -22.52
C GLY A 325 48.16 -10.72 -21.16
N MET A 326 47.24 -10.35 -20.26
CA MET A 326 47.58 -9.84 -18.94
C MET A 326 47.92 -10.97 -17.95
N ASN A 327 48.88 -10.75 -17.05
CA ASN A 327 49.18 -11.71 -15.99
C ASN A 327 48.30 -11.46 -14.77
N VAL A 328 47.23 -12.26 -14.64
CA VAL A 328 46.26 -12.15 -13.55
C VAL A 328 46.38 -13.29 -12.54
N LYS A 329 46.62 -12.94 -11.27
CA LYS A 329 46.53 -13.86 -10.11
C LYS A 329 45.27 -13.55 -9.31
N ILE A 330 44.55 -14.57 -8.88
CA ILE A 330 43.31 -14.42 -8.10
C ILE A 330 43.57 -14.92 -6.68
N GLY A 331 43.25 -14.10 -5.68
CA GLY A 331 43.17 -14.47 -4.28
C GLY A 331 41.73 -14.48 -3.77
N PHE A 332 41.58 -14.63 -2.46
CA PHE A 332 40.26 -14.52 -1.83
C PHE A 332 39.82 -13.05 -1.80
N GLY A 333 38.76 -12.71 -2.53
CA GLY A 333 38.19 -11.35 -2.61
C GLY A 333 39.05 -10.31 -3.32
N ARG A 334 40.23 -10.70 -3.82
CA ARG A 334 41.23 -9.80 -4.42
C ARG A 334 41.85 -10.42 -5.66
N ALA A 335 42.33 -9.59 -6.57
CA ALA A 335 43.13 -10.05 -7.70
C ALA A 335 44.33 -9.14 -7.92
N TRP A 336 45.38 -9.68 -8.51
CA TRP A 336 46.57 -8.93 -8.92
C TRP A 336 46.68 -9.02 -10.43
N MET A 337 46.76 -7.87 -11.09
CA MET A 337 47.00 -7.77 -12.53
C MET A 337 48.22 -6.87 -12.73
N ASN A 338 49.27 -7.39 -13.35
CA ASN A 338 50.51 -6.65 -13.64
C ASN A 338 50.98 -5.84 -12.42
N GLU A 339 51.09 -6.50 -11.27
CA GLU A 339 51.54 -5.93 -9.99
C GLU A 339 50.58 -4.94 -9.30
N LYS A 340 49.44 -4.61 -9.92
CA LYS A 340 48.39 -3.80 -9.30
C LYS A 340 47.35 -4.65 -8.57
N GLU A 341 46.95 -4.23 -7.37
CA GLU A 341 45.91 -4.88 -6.57
C GLU A 341 44.53 -4.37 -6.99
N TYR A 342 43.61 -5.31 -7.22
CA TYR A 342 42.21 -5.05 -7.51
C TYR A 342 41.35 -5.69 -6.43
N GLU A 343 40.33 -4.96 -5.97
CA GLU A 343 39.37 -5.41 -4.98
C GLU A 343 37.99 -5.62 -5.59
N TRP A 344 37.29 -6.67 -5.16
CA TRP A 344 35.94 -6.96 -5.62
C TRP A 344 34.93 -6.00 -4.99
N ASN A 345 34.24 -5.21 -5.81
CA ASN A 345 33.11 -4.40 -5.38
C ASN A 345 31.83 -5.24 -5.34
N GLU A 346 31.27 -5.42 -4.13
CA GLU A 346 30.07 -6.24 -3.93
C GLU A 346 28.81 -5.66 -4.59
N GLU A 347 28.66 -4.34 -4.62
CA GLU A 347 27.49 -3.65 -5.18
C GLU A 347 27.46 -3.73 -6.70
N ARG A 348 28.62 -3.45 -7.34
CA ARG A 348 28.75 -3.41 -8.80
C ARG A 348 29.09 -4.76 -9.43
N LYS A 349 29.45 -5.75 -8.61
CA LYS A 349 29.93 -7.08 -9.04
C LYS A 349 31.08 -6.99 -10.06
N TRP A 350 32.05 -6.13 -9.78
CA TRP A 350 33.17 -5.81 -10.67
C TRP A 350 34.45 -5.55 -9.85
N MET A 351 35.62 -5.64 -10.49
CA MET A 351 36.93 -5.43 -9.86
C MET A 351 37.35 -3.96 -9.95
N ASN A 352 37.50 -3.28 -8.81
CA ASN A 352 38.07 -1.93 -8.75
C ASN A 352 39.58 -1.99 -8.55
N GLU A 353 40.34 -1.14 -9.25
CA GLU A 353 41.74 -0.90 -8.90
C GLU A 353 41.80 -0.25 -7.52
N LYS A 354 42.63 -0.81 -6.64
CA LYS A 354 42.85 -0.25 -5.32
C LYS A 354 43.85 0.89 -5.45
N ASN A 355 43.35 2.11 -5.47
CA ASN A 355 44.19 3.31 -5.37
C ASN A 355 44.78 3.37 -3.95
N PHE A 356 46.11 3.33 -3.86
CA PHE A 356 46.85 3.50 -2.60
C PHE A 356 46.95 4.96 -2.19
#